data_AF-A0A4V6WQJ0-F1
#
_entry.id   AF-A0A4V6WQJ0-F1
#
_cell.length_a   1.000
_cell.length_b   1.000
_cell.length_c   1.000
_cell.angle_alpha   90.00
_cell.angle_beta   90.00
_cell.angle_gamma   90.00
#
_symmetry.space_group_name_H-M   'P 1'
#
loop_
_entity.id
_entity.type
_entity.pdbx_description
1 polymer ?
#
loop_
_entity_poly.entity_id
_entity_poly.type
_entity_poly.pdbx_seq_one_letter_code
_entity_poly.pdbx_strand_id
1 'polypeptide(L)'
;MHCGEEPKAQGAPSSNEVAGDCKQHTCDAAGSEQVTDEALGTACGDATASCANGVANQPDTCDDAGTCQANDNVACAPYACSANACATTCAADADCAAGNYCNASGMCAPKVANGASCAAANACQSGFCADGVCCNTACNGLCLACDGAGTAGTCTPVAAGTPDPACGAGEACSDATTCLKIAGTPCGLPDECISNVCTAGECAP
;
A
#
# COMPACT_ATOMS: atom_id res chain seq x y z
N MET A 1 -1.12 -39.74 34.94
CA MET A 1 -0.88 -39.16 36.28
C MET A 1 -1.78 -39.93 37.24
N HIS A 2 -1.45 -40.14 38.52
CA HIS A 2 -2.41 -40.82 39.41
C HIS A 2 -3.38 -39.76 39.95
N CYS A 3 -4.69 -39.92 39.71
CA CYS A 3 -5.74 -39.13 40.36
C CYS A 3 -5.64 -39.34 41.90
N GLY A 4 -4.80 -38.56 42.57
CA GLY A 4 -4.40 -38.77 43.95
C GLY A 4 -4.53 -37.51 44.80
N GLU A 5 -5.57 -37.52 45.65
CA GLU A 5 -5.63 -36.95 47.01
C GLU A 5 -5.83 -35.43 47.25
N GLU A 6 -6.31 -34.64 46.29
CA GLU A 6 -6.92 -33.35 46.62
C GLU A 6 -8.43 -33.33 46.30
N PRO A 7 -9.31 -32.88 47.22
CA PRO A 7 -10.74 -32.80 46.99
C PRO A 7 -11.04 -31.60 46.08
N LYS A 8 -10.75 -31.73 44.79
CA LYS A 8 -11.19 -30.74 43.79
C LYS A 8 -12.65 -31.00 43.42
N ALA A 9 -13.41 -29.91 43.33
CA ALA A 9 -14.84 -29.92 43.04
C ALA A 9 -15.16 -30.66 41.74
N GLN A 10 -16.27 -31.40 41.74
CA GLN A 10 -16.80 -32.14 40.60
C GLN A 10 -16.92 -31.23 39.36
N GLY A 11 -16.30 -31.63 38.24
CA GLY A 11 -16.36 -30.88 36.98
C GLY A 11 -15.34 -29.74 36.85
N ALA A 12 -14.37 -29.61 37.75
CA ALA A 12 -13.27 -28.66 37.58
C ALA A 12 -12.17 -29.26 36.68
N PRO A 13 -11.66 -28.53 35.67
CA PRO A 13 -10.50 -28.97 34.89
C PRO A 13 -9.31 -29.22 35.82
N SER A 14 -8.59 -30.32 35.59
CA SER A 14 -7.31 -30.59 36.23
C SER A 14 -6.41 -29.38 36.00
N SER A 15 -6.10 -28.66 37.08
CA SER A 15 -5.54 -27.31 37.02
C SER A 15 -4.06 -27.26 36.61
N ASN A 16 -3.58 -28.20 35.79
CA ASN A 16 -2.15 -28.33 35.50
C ASN A 16 -1.80 -28.98 34.16
N GLU A 17 -2.69 -28.93 33.17
CA GLU A 17 -2.33 -29.37 31.82
C GLU A 17 -1.53 -28.27 31.15
N VAL A 18 -0.39 -28.66 30.58
CA VAL A 18 0.42 -27.81 29.74
C VAL A 18 -0.50 -27.34 28.61
N ALA A 19 -0.62 -26.02 28.40
CA ALA A 19 -1.34 -25.49 27.26
C ALA A 19 -0.65 -26.00 25.97
N GLY A 20 -1.06 -27.16 25.44
CA GLY A 20 -0.31 -27.81 24.37
C GLY A 20 -0.79 -29.16 23.84
N ASP A 21 -1.46 -30.01 24.63
CA ASP A 21 -1.70 -31.42 24.25
C ASP A 21 -3.11 -31.79 23.76
N CYS A 22 -4.00 -30.81 23.56
CA CYS A 22 -5.33 -31.01 22.93
C CYS A 22 -6.23 -32.08 23.56
N LYS A 23 -6.02 -32.33 24.86
CA LYS A 23 -6.71 -33.36 25.65
C LYS A 23 -7.12 -32.78 26.97
N GLN A 24 -8.32 -33.16 27.41
CA GLN A 24 -8.83 -32.85 28.75
C GLN A 24 -8.76 -34.08 29.62
N HIS A 25 -8.03 -33.98 30.71
CA HIS A 25 -7.92 -35.02 31.72
C HIS A 25 -8.85 -34.68 32.89
N THR A 26 -9.88 -35.50 33.08
CA THR A 26 -10.84 -35.40 34.18
C THR A 26 -10.83 -36.69 35.01
N CYS A 27 -11.17 -36.62 36.30
CA CYS A 27 -11.30 -37.82 37.13
C CYS A 27 -12.78 -38.09 37.42
N ASP A 28 -13.22 -39.34 37.30
CA ASP A 28 -14.57 -39.73 37.71
C ASP A 28 -14.69 -39.89 39.23
N ALA A 29 -15.91 -40.09 39.73
CA ALA A 29 -16.18 -40.24 41.16
C ALA A 29 -15.58 -41.51 41.79
N ALA A 30 -15.13 -42.46 40.97
CA ALA A 30 -14.42 -43.67 41.41
C ALA A 30 -12.89 -43.49 41.42
N GLY A 31 -12.39 -42.33 40.98
CA GLY A 31 -10.96 -42.01 40.93
C GLY A 31 -10.27 -42.47 39.64
N SER A 32 -11.01 -42.85 38.59
CA SER A 32 -10.42 -43.20 37.29
C SER A 32 -10.17 -41.94 36.47
N GLU A 33 -9.03 -41.89 35.80
CA GLU A 33 -8.68 -40.85 34.83
C GLU A 33 -9.47 -41.08 33.52
N GLN A 34 -10.20 -40.06 33.10
CA GLN A 34 -10.95 -39.97 31.85
C GLN A 34 -10.27 -38.93 30.97
N VAL A 35 -9.84 -39.36 29.78
CA VAL A 35 -9.21 -38.49 28.79
C VAL A 35 -10.18 -38.31 27.63
N THR A 36 -10.52 -37.08 27.31
CA THR A 36 -11.34 -36.73 26.14
C THR A 36 -10.57 -35.74 25.27
N ASP A 37 -10.73 -35.85 23.96
CA ASP A 37 -10.15 -34.88 23.04
C ASP A 37 -10.85 -33.53 23.21
N GLU A 38 -10.08 -32.45 23.09
CA GLU A 38 -10.64 -31.10 23.01
C GLU A 38 -11.43 -30.92 21.71
N ALA A 39 -12.34 -29.93 21.70
CA ALA A 39 -13.13 -29.67 20.49
C ALA A 39 -12.23 -29.16 19.35
N LEU A 40 -12.57 -29.53 18.11
CA LEU A 40 -11.92 -28.99 16.92
C LEU A 40 -11.87 -27.45 16.97
N GLY A 41 -10.69 -26.89 16.74
CA GLY A 41 -10.47 -25.44 16.77
C GLY A 41 -10.23 -24.86 18.16
N THR A 42 -10.21 -25.66 19.22
CA THR A 42 -9.74 -25.20 20.54
C THR A 42 -8.29 -24.73 20.43
N ALA A 43 -8.00 -23.55 20.98
CA ALA A 43 -6.67 -23.00 20.94
C ALA A 43 -5.72 -23.79 21.87
N CYS A 44 -4.55 -24.11 21.36
CA CYS A 44 -3.49 -24.85 22.05
C CYS A 44 -2.15 -24.16 21.78
N GLY A 45 -1.04 -24.61 22.37
CA GLY A 45 0.30 -24.10 22.00
C GLY A 45 0.41 -22.57 22.01
N ASP A 46 0.85 -21.96 20.90
CA ASP A 46 0.75 -20.51 20.69
C ASP A 46 -0.68 -20.12 20.32
N ALA A 47 -1.51 -19.96 21.34
CA ALA A 47 -2.92 -19.61 21.21
C ALA A 47 -3.16 -18.14 20.85
N THR A 48 -2.11 -17.31 20.65
CA THR A 48 -2.27 -15.86 20.49
C THR A 48 -2.07 -15.43 19.05
N ALA A 49 -3.17 -15.05 18.40
CA ALA A 49 -3.10 -14.33 17.13
C ALA A 49 -2.26 -13.05 17.32
N SER A 50 -1.29 -12.84 16.45
CA SER A 50 -0.44 -11.66 16.48
C SER A 50 -0.05 -11.26 15.06
N CYS A 51 0.27 -9.98 14.84
CA CYS A 51 0.83 -9.56 13.57
C CYS A 51 1.97 -8.59 13.83
N ALA A 52 3.16 -8.98 13.40
CA ALA A 52 4.37 -8.19 13.56
C ALA A 52 5.23 -8.32 12.30
N ASN A 53 5.92 -7.23 11.94
CA ASN A 53 6.85 -7.21 10.81
C ASN A 53 6.24 -7.70 9.48
N GLY A 54 4.94 -7.47 9.27
CA GLY A 54 4.23 -7.88 8.05
C GLY A 54 3.90 -9.37 7.96
N VAL A 55 3.97 -10.09 9.07
CA VAL A 55 3.62 -11.52 9.16
C VAL A 55 2.57 -11.69 10.27
N ALA A 56 1.43 -12.27 9.93
CA ALA A 56 0.42 -12.67 10.89
C ALA A 56 0.71 -14.09 11.38
N ASN A 57 0.81 -14.26 12.70
CA ASN A 57 0.77 -15.55 13.36
C ASN A 57 -0.69 -15.93 13.62
N GLN A 58 -1.05 -17.13 13.17
CA GLN A 58 -2.36 -17.72 13.40
C GLN A 58 -2.29 -18.53 14.70
N PRO A 59 -3.31 -18.46 15.56
CA PRO A 59 -3.30 -19.21 16.80
C PRO A 59 -3.31 -20.72 16.51
N ASP A 60 -2.50 -21.51 17.19
CA ASP A 60 -2.49 -22.96 17.04
C ASP A 60 -3.81 -23.56 17.52
N THR A 61 -4.28 -24.61 16.84
CA THR A 61 -5.60 -25.21 17.13
C THR A 61 -5.59 -26.72 17.15
N CYS A 62 -6.42 -27.30 18.01
CA CYS A 62 -6.66 -28.75 18.07
C CYS A 62 -7.38 -29.27 16.84
N ASP A 63 -6.92 -30.39 16.29
CA ASP A 63 -7.62 -31.17 15.28
C ASP A 63 -8.56 -32.23 15.90
N ASP A 64 -9.33 -32.93 15.06
CA ASP A 64 -10.25 -34.00 15.49
C ASP A 64 -9.53 -35.25 16.05
N ALA A 65 -8.19 -35.31 15.99
CA ALA A 65 -7.38 -36.40 16.52
C ALA A 65 -6.73 -36.06 17.88
N GLY A 66 -7.09 -34.90 18.47
CA GLY A 66 -6.51 -34.44 19.73
C GLY A 66 -5.05 -34.03 19.60
N THR A 67 -4.64 -33.50 18.45
CA THR A 67 -3.28 -32.98 18.20
C THR A 67 -3.32 -31.47 18.02
N CYS A 68 -2.38 -30.77 18.66
CA CYS A 68 -2.19 -29.33 18.47
C CYS A 68 -1.50 -29.07 17.15
N GLN A 69 -2.22 -28.46 16.20
CA GLN A 69 -1.69 -28.11 14.89
C GLN A 69 -1.12 -26.70 14.93
N ALA A 70 0.19 -26.60 14.65
CA ALA A 70 0.83 -25.32 14.41
C ALA A 70 0.24 -24.72 13.13
N ASN A 71 -0.41 -23.56 13.25
CA ASN A 71 -0.99 -22.91 12.07
C ASN A 71 0.07 -22.07 11.35
N ASP A 72 0.02 -22.07 10.02
CA ASP A 72 1.04 -21.40 9.21
C ASP A 72 1.04 -19.88 9.43
N ASN A 73 2.24 -19.30 9.49
CA ASN A 73 2.42 -17.86 9.46
C ASN A 73 2.08 -17.31 8.06
N VAL A 74 1.30 -16.23 8.01
CA VAL A 74 0.84 -15.62 6.76
C VAL A 74 1.58 -14.31 6.53
N ALA A 75 2.28 -14.20 5.40
CA ALA A 75 2.84 -12.93 4.95
C ALA A 75 1.72 -12.00 4.49
N CYS A 76 1.66 -10.78 5.02
CA CYS A 76 0.55 -9.87 4.77
C CYS A 76 0.64 -9.11 3.44
N ALA A 77 1.83 -9.05 2.82
CA ALA A 77 2.01 -8.32 1.57
C ALA A 77 0.98 -8.76 0.51
N PRO A 78 0.30 -7.81 -0.16
CA PRO A 78 0.59 -6.37 -0.23
C PRO A 78 0.01 -5.51 0.90
N TYR A 79 -0.68 -6.09 1.86
CA TYR A 79 -1.31 -5.42 2.99
C TYR A 79 -0.38 -5.34 4.22
N ALA A 80 -0.62 -4.36 5.08
CA ALA A 80 0.04 -4.27 6.37
C ALA A 80 -0.70 -5.11 7.43
N CYS A 81 -0.04 -5.29 8.57
CA CYS A 81 -0.70 -5.81 9.77
C CYS A 81 -1.78 -4.83 10.24
N SER A 82 -2.97 -5.36 10.52
CA SER A 82 -4.05 -4.65 11.20
C SER A 82 -4.41 -5.40 12.48
N ALA A 83 -4.00 -4.84 13.61
CA ALA A 83 -4.00 -5.51 14.91
C ALA A 83 -3.26 -6.87 14.85
N ASN A 84 -3.99 -7.97 14.98
CA ASN A 84 -3.44 -9.32 15.09
C ASN A 84 -3.56 -10.14 13.80
N ALA A 85 -3.95 -9.52 12.68
CA ALA A 85 -4.09 -10.19 11.39
C ALA A 85 -3.60 -9.31 10.24
N CYS A 86 -3.49 -9.88 9.05
CA CYS A 86 -3.28 -9.09 7.83
C CYS A 86 -4.55 -8.29 7.50
N ALA A 87 -4.39 -7.02 7.11
CA ALA A 87 -5.49 -6.31 6.49
C ALA A 87 -5.88 -6.97 5.15
N THR A 88 -7.13 -6.80 4.74
CA THR A 88 -7.66 -7.30 3.46
C THR A 88 -8.18 -6.17 2.57
N THR A 89 -8.29 -4.98 3.14
CA THR A 89 -8.64 -3.72 2.48
C THR A 89 -7.76 -2.61 3.06
N CYS A 90 -7.72 -1.47 2.39
CA CYS A 90 -7.02 -0.29 2.87
C CYS A 90 -7.93 0.94 2.78
N ALA A 91 -7.74 1.87 3.71
CA ALA A 91 -8.30 3.22 3.67
C ALA A 91 -7.20 4.27 3.45
N ALA A 92 -5.96 3.96 3.79
CA ALA A 92 -4.78 4.79 3.58
C ALA A 92 -3.56 3.93 3.18
N ASP A 93 -2.54 4.58 2.63
CA ASP A 93 -1.29 3.90 2.22
C ASP A 93 -0.59 3.18 3.39
N ALA A 94 -0.81 3.64 4.62
CA ALA A 94 -0.25 3.01 5.83
C ALA A 94 -0.85 1.63 6.12
N ASP A 95 -2.02 1.31 5.56
CA ASP A 95 -2.62 -0.02 5.64
C ASP A 95 -2.00 -1.01 4.65
N CYS A 96 -1.08 -0.53 3.82
CA CYS A 96 -0.36 -1.33 2.83
C CYS A 96 1.07 -1.59 3.26
N ALA A 97 1.59 -2.76 2.89
CA ALA A 97 2.99 -3.08 3.09
C ALA A 97 3.88 -2.08 2.35
N ALA A 98 5.08 -1.82 2.87
CA ALA A 98 6.02 -0.89 2.25
C ALA A 98 6.22 -1.17 0.75
N GLY A 99 6.26 -0.09 -0.05
CA GLY A 99 6.31 -0.18 -1.51
C GLY A 99 4.95 -0.32 -2.20
N ASN A 100 3.85 -0.40 -1.44
CA ASN A 100 2.49 -0.36 -1.94
C ASN A 100 1.79 0.94 -1.54
N TYR A 101 0.65 1.21 -2.18
CA TYR A 101 -0.24 2.33 -1.88
C TYR A 101 -1.69 1.84 -1.88
N CYS A 102 -2.56 2.59 -1.22
CA CYS A 102 -3.99 2.30 -1.25
C CYS A 102 -4.63 2.93 -2.49
N ASN A 103 -5.13 2.10 -3.40
CA ASN A 103 -5.78 2.58 -4.61
C ASN A 103 -7.23 3.03 -4.34
N ALA A 104 -7.85 3.67 -5.34
CA ALA A 104 -9.21 4.18 -5.23
C ALA A 104 -10.29 3.09 -5.02
N SER A 105 -9.95 1.82 -5.22
CA SER A 105 -10.82 0.66 -4.97
C SER A 105 -10.67 0.08 -3.55
N GLY A 106 -9.85 0.69 -2.69
CA GLY A 106 -9.59 0.19 -1.33
C GLY A 106 -8.70 -1.05 -1.31
N MET A 107 -7.87 -1.24 -2.33
CA MET A 107 -6.92 -2.34 -2.44
C MET A 107 -5.48 -1.84 -2.45
N CYS A 108 -4.59 -2.56 -1.78
CA CYS A 108 -3.17 -2.29 -1.84
C CYS A 108 -2.60 -2.71 -3.20
N ALA A 109 -1.97 -1.77 -3.89
CA ALA A 109 -1.31 -1.99 -5.17
C ALA A 109 0.16 -1.55 -5.10
N PRO A 110 1.06 -2.17 -5.86
CA PRO A 110 2.47 -1.79 -5.87
C PRO A 110 2.64 -0.38 -6.43
N LYS A 111 3.52 0.41 -5.82
CA LYS A 111 3.94 1.70 -6.36
C LYS A 111 4.76 1.50 -7.63
N VAL A 112 4.48 2.31 -8.64
CA VAL A 112 5.14 2.22 -9.95
C VAL A 112 6.34 3.17 -10.04
N ALA A 113 7.30 2.79 -10.88
CA ALA A 113 8.52 3.55 -11.11
C ALA A 113 8.24 4.84 -11.91
N ASN A 114 9.21 5.75 -11.90
CA ASN A 114 9.14 6.96 -12.71
C ASN A 114 9.00 6.61 -14.21
N GLY A 115 8.15 7.35 -14.92
CA GLY A 115 7.82 7.14 -16.34
C GLY A 115 6.64 6.18 -16.58
N ALA A 116 6.18 5.46 -15.55
CA ALA A 116 4.94 4.71 -15.62
C ALA A 116 3.71 5.63 -15.47
N SER A 117 2.58 5.23 -16.04
CA SER A 117 1.32 5.97 -15.92
C SER A 117 0.82 6.03 -14.47
N CYS A 118 0.27 7.16 -14.05
CA CYS A 118 -0.33 7.35 -12.74
C CYS A 118 -1.60 8.19 -12.82
N ALA A 119 -2.52 7.92 -11.88
CA ALA A 119 -3.71 8.73 -11.65
C ALA A 119 -3.61 9.56 -10.36
N ALA A 120 -2.67 9.23 -9.48
CA ALA A 120 -2.48 9.88 -8.19
C ALA A 120 -1.01 9.82 -7.78
N ALA A 121 -0.58 10.83 -7.01
CA ALA A 121 0.79 10.99 -6.53
C ALA A 121 1.28 9.78 -5.71
N ASN A 122 0.42 9.19 -4.87
CA ASN A 122 0.78 8.06 -4.03
C ASN A 122 1.02 6.76 -4.80
N ALA A 123 0.55 6.65 -6.03
CA ALA A 123 0.86 5.51 -6.91
C ALA A 123 2.34 5.48 -7.33
N CYS A 124 3.03 6.61 -7.24
CA CYS A 124 4.41 6.76 -7.68
C CYS A 124 5.40 6.49 -6.55
N GLN A 125 6.49 5.79 -6.85
CA GLN A 125 7.60 5.59 -5.91
C GLN A 125 8.20 6.93 -5.44
N SER A 126 8.22 7.93 -6.32
CA SER A 126 8.66 9.29 -6.02
C SER A 126 7.66 10.10 -5.19
N GLY A 127 6.39 9.68 -5.14
CA GLY A 127 5.30 10.48 -4.58
C GLY A 127 4.84 11.62 -5.48
N PHE A 128 5.25 11.68 -6.75
CA PHE A 128 4.84 12.73 -7.69
C PHE A 128 4.22 12.13 -8.95
N CYS A 129 3.00 12.56 -9.26
CA CYS A 129 2.30 12.23 -10.50
C CYS A 129 2.02 13.54 -11.24
N ALA A 130 2.68 13.73 -12.39
CA ALA A 130 2.54 14.92 -13.23
C ALA A 130 2.33 14.46 -14.68
N ASP A 131 1.48 15.15 -15.43
CA ASP A 131 1.15 14.81 -16.83
C ASP A 131 0.68 13.35 -17.03
N GLY A 132 0.05 12.77 -15.99
CA GLY A 132 -0.39 11.38 -16.00
C GLY A 132 0.72 10.33 -15.90
N VAL A 133 1.95 10.73 -15.57
CA VAL A 133 3.12 9.85 -15.40
C VAL A 133 3.88 10.13 -14.10
N CYS A 134 4.45 9.07 -13.53
CA CYS A 134 5.21 9.17 -12.29
C CYS A 134 6.51 9.92 -12.53
N CYS A 135 6.69 11.01 -11.80
CA CYS A 135 7.74 11.97 -12.07
C CYS A 135 8.82 11.97 -10.99
N ASN A 136 10.06 12.27 -11.34
CA ASN A 136 11.15 12.38 -10.35
C ASN A 136 10.97 13.56 -9.37
N THR A 137 10.17 14.57 -9.73
CA THR A 137 9.83 15.74 -8.89
C THR A 137 8.37 16.15 -9.13
N ALA A 138 7.86 17.15 -8.40
CA ALA A 138 6.48 17.63 -8.56
C ALA A 138 6.13 18.17 -9.95
N CYS A 139 7.11 18.65 -10.73
CA CYS A 139 6.92 19.16 -12.08
C CYS A 139 5.85 20.26 -12.25
N ASN A 140 5.73 21.18 -11.28
CA ASN A 140 4.74 22.26 -11.28
C ASN A 140 5.18 23.52 -12.08
N GLY A 141 6.20 23.43 -12.92
CA GLY A 141 6.70 24.58 -13.69
C GLY A 141 5.84 24.83 -14.93
N LEU A 142 5.76 26.08 -15.37
CA LEU A 142 4.88 26.50 -16.48
C LEU A 142 5.18 25.79 -17.81
N CYS A 143 6.44 25.43 -18.04
CA CYS A 143 6.90 24.81 -19.27
C CYS A 143 7.79 23.61 -18.96
N LEU A 144 7.33 22.81 -18.00
CA LEU A 144 7.96 21.56 -17.62
C LEU A 144 6.98 20.43 -17.92
N ALA A 145 7.49 19.36 -18.51
CA ALA A 145 6.72 18.15 -18.77
C ALA A 145 7.43 16.94 -18.18
N CYS A 146 6.64 15.98 -17.71
CA CYS A 146 7.11 14.70 -17.24
C CYS A 146 6.76 13.53 -18.15
N ASP A 147 5.89 13.74 -19.14
CA ASP A 147 5.49 12.79 -20.18
C ASP A 147 6.26 12.97 -21.49
N GLY A 148 7.32 13.80 -21.47
CA GLY A 148 8.14 14.09 -22.65
C GLY A 148 8.68 12.83 -23.34
N ALA A 149 8.63 12.82 -24.68
CA ALA A 149 9.11 11.70 -25.48
C ALA A 149 10.61 11.46 -25.25
N GLY A 150 10.95 10.28 -24.72
CA GLY A 150 12.33 9.91 -24.37
C GLY A 150 12.84 10.46 -23.03
N THR A 151 12.05 11.30 -22.34
CA THR A 151 12.35 11.82 -20.99
C THR A 151 11.29 11.44 -19.95
N ALA A 152 10.33 10.59 -20.31
CA ALA A 152 9.24 10.15 -19.45
C ALA A 152 9.72 9.77 -18.03
N GLY A 153 9.12 10.40 -17.03
CA GLY A 153 9.47 10.24 -15.62
C GLY A 153 10.57 11.16 -15.10
N THR A 154 11.16 11.99 -15.96
CA THR A 154 12.05 13.08 -15.57
C THR A 154 11.40 14.40 -15.94
N CYS A 155 11.20 15.26 -14.94
CA CYS A 155 10.69 16.60 -15.17
C CYS A 155 11.73 17.41 -15.96
N THR A 156 11.43 17.72 -17.21
CA THR A 156 12.32 18.43 -18.12
C THR A 156 11.62 19.62 -18.76
N PRO A 157 12.36 20.67 -19.15
CA PRO A 157 11.80 21.76 -19.94
C PRO A 157 11.18 21.27 -21.24
N VAL A 158 10.00 21.78 -21.55
CA VAL A 158 9.34 21.61 -22.83
C VAL A 158 10.14 22.35 -23.90
N ALA A 159 10.27 21.75 -25.08
CA ALA A 159 11.01 22.36 -26.18
C ALA A 159 10.33 23.68 -26.63
N ALA A 160 11.15 24.70 -26.90
CA ALA A 160 10.65 25.99 -27.32
C ALA A 160 9.75 25.89 -28.58
N GLY A 161 8.63 26.61 -28.58
CA GLY A 161 7.62 26.56 -29.63
C GLY A 161 6.63 25.39 -29.53
N THR A 162 6.78 24.50 -28.55
CA THR A 162 5.79 23.44 -28.30
C THR A 162 4.62 24.02 -27.49
N PRO A 163 3.37 23.87 -27.96
CA PRO A 163 2.20 24.20 -27.17
C PRO A 163 2.16 23.37 -25.89
N ASP A 164 1.88 24.02 -24.77
CA ASP A 164 1.78 23.40 -23.45
C ASP A 164 0.40 23.73 -22.85
N PRO A 165 -0.33 22.79 -22.22
CA PRO A 165 -1.61 23.07 -21.56
C PRO A 165 -1.55 24.14 -20.47
N ALA A 166 -0.38 24.37 -19.87
CA ALA A 166 -0.15 25.44 -18.91
C ALA A 166 0.02 26.82 -19.56
N CYS A 167 0.27 26.88 -20.88
CA CYS A 167 0.24 28.11 -21.66
C CYS A 167 -1.18 28.45 -22.14
N GLY A 168 -1.43 29.73 -22.39
CA GLY A 168 -2.68 30.20 -22.97
C GLY A 168 -2.86 29.80 -24.44
N ALA A 169 -4.09 29.97 -24.95
CA ALA A 169 -4.35 29.77 -26.37
C ALA A 169 -3.54 30.76 -27.22
N GLY A 170 -2.80 30.26 -28.21
CA GLY A 170 -1.89 31.07 -29.03
C GLY A 170 -0.52 31.32 -28.37
N GLU A 171 -0.20 30.60 -27.31
CA GLU A 171 1.10 30.65 -26.64
C GLU A 171 1.78 29.28 -26.69
N ALA A 172 3.10 29.30 -26.61
CA ALA A 172 3.91 28.11 -26.46
C ALA A 172 5.11 28.43 -25.56
N CYS A 173 5.76 27.39 -25.08
CA CYS A 173 6.92 27.55 -24.23
C CYS A 173 8.06 28.23 -24.98
N SER A 174 8.65 29.26 -24.36
CA SER A 174 9.90 29.88 -24.85
C SER A 174 11.11 29.30 -24.10
N ASP A 175 10.93 29.02 -22.81
CA ASP A 175 11.85 28.33 -21.92
C ASP A 175 11.06 27.58 -20.83
N ALA A 176 11.74 27.03 -19.82
CA ALA A 176 11.14 26.26 -18.72
C ALA A 176 10.13 27.05 -17.84
N THR A 177 10.08 28.37 -17.96
CA THR A 177 9.37 29.27 -17.04
C THR A 177 8.44 30.27 -17.75
N THR A 178 8.57 30.42 -19.06
CA THR A 178 7.94 31.51 -19.81
C THR A 178 7.16 30.99 -21.01
N CYS A 179 5.85 31.26 -21.04
CA CYS A 179 5.04 31.17 -22.26
C CYS A 179 5.12 32.49 -23.02
N LEU A 180 5.33 32.40 -24.33
CA LEU A 180 5.25 33.56 -25.25
C LEU A 180 4.31 33.24 -26.41
N LYS A 181 3.82 34.29 -27.06
CA LYS A 181 2.87 34.17 -28.16
C LYS A 181 3.52 33.56 -29.39
N ILE A 182 2.80 32.66 -30.06
CA ILE A 182 3.23 32.05 -31.33
C ILE A 182 2.90 32.96 -32.52
N ALA A 183 3.51 32.68 -33.67
CA ALA A 183 3.28 33.44 -34.90
C ALA A 183 1.77 33.52 -35.26
N GLY A 184 1.32 34.71 -35.66
CA GLY A 184 -0.09 35.03 -35.97
C GLY A 184 -0.93 35.48 -34.77
N THR A 185 -0.36 35.49 -33.56
CA THR A 185 -1.07 36.00 -32.37
C THR A 185 -0.90 37.52 -32.23
N PRO A 186 -1.94 38.28 -31.84
CA PRO A 186 -1.82 39.72 -31.65
C PRO A 186 -0.78 40.11 -30.58
N CYS A 187 0.09 41.06 -30.88
CA CYS A 187 1.15 41.55 -30.00
C CYS A 187 1.17 43.08 -29.93
N GLY A 188 1.57 43.61 -28.76
CA GLY A 188 1.86 45.03 -28.56
C GLY A 188 3.37 45.33 -28.68
N LEU A 189 4.21 44.40 -28.23
CA LEU A 189 5.65 44.51 -28.21
C LEU A 189 6.34 43.23 -28.76
N PRO A 190 7.59 43.33 -29.26
CA PRO A 190 8.30 42.17 -29.81
C PRO A 190 8.57 41.06 -28.79
N ASP A 191 8.85 41.41 -27.54
CA ASP A 191 9.18 40.48 -26.45
C ASP A 191 7.99 39.63 -25.96
N GLU A 192 6.77 39.96 -26.40
CA GLU A 192 5.59 39.13 -26.20
C GLU A 192 5.58 37.88 -27.12
N CYS A 193 6.38 37.87 -28.19
CA CYS A 193 6.42 36.83 -29.20
C CYS A 193 7.62 35.90 -29.01
N ILE A 194 7.47 34.59 -29.26
CA ILE A 194 8.58 33.62 -29.22
C ILE A 194 9.73 34.02 -30.16
N SER A 195 9.39 34.58 -31.32
CA SER A 195 10.36 35.06 -32.30
C SER A 195 11.08 36.35 -31.88
N ASN A 196 10.60 37.01 -30.82
CA ASN A 196 10.95 38.37 -30.46
C ASN A 196 10.67 39.39 -31.59
N VAL A 197 9.66 39.12 -32.42
CA VAL A 197 9.27 39.97 -33.56
C VAL A 197 7.77 40.23 -33.56
N CYS A 198 7.39 41.49 -33.37
CA CYS A 198 6.00 41.97 -33.52
C CYS A 198 5.90 42.89 -34.73
N THR A 199 5.18 42.48 -35.77
CA THR A 199 5.03 43.24 -37.02
C THR A 199 3.56 43.44 -37.34
N ALA A 200 3.16 44.68 -37.61
CA ALA A 200 1.77 45.04 -37.90
C ALA A 200 0.76 44.60 -36.82
N GLY A 201 1.20 44.48 -35.56
CA GLY A 201 0.36 44.07 -34.43
C GLY A 201 0.20 42.56 -34.27
N GLU A 202 0.94 41.74 -35.02
CA GLU A 202 0.94 40.27 -34.90
C GLU A 202 2.37 39.71 -34.79
N CYS A 203 2.51 38.60 -34.07
CA CYS A 203 3.79 37.91 -33.95
C CYS A 203 4.20 37.35 -35.31
N ALA A 204 5.37 37.75 -35.79
CA ALA A 204 5.96 37.23 -37.04
C ALA A 204 6.86 36.01 -36.74
N PRO A 205 7.11 35.12 -37.71
CA PRO A 205 8.09 34.05 -37.56
C PRO A 205 9.52 34.56 -37.35
#